data_AF-A0A183CM03-F1
#
_entry.id   AF-A0A183CM03-F1
#
_cell.length_a   1.000
_cell.length_b   1.000
_cell.length_c   1.000
_cell.angle_alpha   90.00
_cell.angle_beta   90.00
_cell.angle_gamma   90.00
#
_symmetry.space_group_name_H-M   'P 1'
#
loop_
_entity.id
_entity.type
_entity.pdbx_description
1 polymer ?
#
loop_
_entity_poly.entity_id
_entity_poly.type
_entity_poly.pdbx_seq_one_letter_code
_entity_poly.pdbx_strand_id
1 'polypeptide(L)'
;MQKPMEKAEEFGKIRMMINGKWLHLDDQFIKSHPGGAVLLQYKDADATQIFHAFHEGSGRAYKQLKLLEANAASFEVNANSRETTTTTAEESEKFDANYVMAEYNMSLEKEKQIVLEFEQLRQKIYSEGLMRPRPLFYVRKVVELFTLLAFAFWLQFMQFYLISAAILALCWQQSGW
;
A
#
# COMPACT_ATOMS: atom_id res chain seq x y z
N MET A 1 -13.64 -40.09 35.25
CA MET A 1 -13.68 -38.64 35.51
C MET A 1 -12.39 -38.04 34.97
N GLN A 2 -12.45 -37.45 33.78
CA GLN A 2 -11.29 -36.88 33.09
C GLN A 2 -11.49 -35.36 33.07
N LYS A 3 -10.50 -34.64 33.59
CA LYS A 3 -10.47 -33.18 33.71
C LYS A 3 -10.55 -32.57 32.30
N PRO A 4 -11.38 -31.54 32.03
CA PRO A 4 -11.35 -30.87 30.74
C PRO A 4 -10.04 -30.09 30.62
N MET A 5 -9.32 -30.33 29.52
CA MET A 5 -8.11 -29.60 29.19
C MET A 5 -8.44 -28.15 28.91
N GLU A 6 -7.71 -27.29 29.62
CA GLU A 6 -7.69 -25.84 29.50
C GLU A 6 -7.33 -25.47 28.06
N LYS A 7 -8.24 -24.75 27.41
CA LYS A 7 -8.15 -24.33 26.02
C LYS A 7 -7.04 -23.29 25.94
N ALA A 8 -5.85 -23.67 25.47
CA ALA A 8 -4.79 -22.73 25.15
C ALA A 8 -5.33 -21.76 24.08
N GLU A 9 -5.39 -20.47 24.42
CA GLU A 9 -5.83 -19.42 23.52
C GLU A 9 -4.87 -19.33 22.34
N GLU A 10 -5.36 -19.70 21.16
CA GLU A 10 -4.64 -19.68 19.89
C GLU A 10 -4.54 -18.23 19.42
N PHE A 11 -3.55 -17.50 19.93
CA PHE A 11 -3.35 -16.10 19.62
C PHE A 11 -2.85 -15.92 18.19
N GLY A 12 -3.65 -15.23 17.37
CA GLY A 12 -3.26 -14.58 16.11
C GLY A 12 -2.52 -15.45 15.10
N LYS A 13 -3.22 -15.95 14.06
CA LYS A 13 -2.64 -16.83 13.03
C LYS A 13 -1.42 -16.23 12.30
N ILE A 14 -1.30 -14.91 12.28
CA ILE A 14 -0.14 -14.20 11.74
C ILE A 14 0.28 -13.02 12.65
N ARG A 15 1.56 -12.69 12.60
CA ARG A 15 2.13 -11.46 13.17
C ARG A 15 2.82 -10.64 12.09
N MET A 16 2.90 -9.33 12.28
CA MET A 16 3.67 -8.43 11.42
C MET A 16 4.13 -7.19 12.20
N MET A 17 5.19 -6.54 11.75
CA MET A 17 5.72 -5.35 12.41
C MET A 17 5.20 -4.07 11.74
N ILE A 18 4.64 -3.16 12.53
CA ILE A 18 4.22 -1.83 12.06
C ILE A 18 4.73 -0.80 13.07
N ASN A 19 5.41 0.25 12.60
CA ASN A 19 6.02 1.29 13.44
C ASN A 19 6.95 0.73 14.54
N GLY A 20 7.67 -0.35 14.23
CA GLY A 20 8.58 -1.02 15.16
C GLY A 20 7.90 -1.85 16.26
N LYS A 21 6.57 -2.06 16.18
CA LYS A 21 5.82 -2.92 17.11
C LYS A 21 5.32 -4.18 16.40
N TRP A 22 5.51 -5.33 17.02
CA TRP A 22 4.95 -6.59 16.54
C TRP A 22 3.47 -6.69 16.92
N LEU A 23 2.61 -6.81 15.92
CA LEU A 23 1.17 -6.92 16.08
C LEU A 23 0.73 -8.34 15.73
N HIS A 24 -0.08 -8.94 16.60
CA HIS A 24 -0.70 -10.24 16.37
C HIS A 24 -2.11 -10.02 15.81
N LEU A 25 -2.43 -10.67 14.70
CA LEU A 25 -3.70 -10.53 14.01
C LEU A 25 -4.44 -11.87 14.03
N ASP A 26 -5.67 -11.86 14.53
CA ASP A 26 -6.54 -13.04 14.56
C ASP A 26 -7.21 -13.33 13.21
N ASP A 27 -7.75 -14.54 13.09
CA ASP A 27 -8.44 -15.00 11.88
C ASP A 27 -9.68 -14.16 11.54
N GLN A 28 -10.32 -13.57 12.55
CA GLN A 28 -11.48 -12.71 12.33
C GLN A 28 -11.06 -11.38 11.69
N PHE A 29 -9.93 -10.83 12.10
CA PHE A 29 -9.33 -9.63 11.53
C PHE A 29 -8.93 -9.89 10.08
N ILE A 30 -8.25 -11.00 9.79
CA ILE A 30 -7.86 -11.36 8.41
C ILE A 30 -9.10 -11.47 7.51
N LYS A 31 -10.17 -12.15 7.98
CA LYS A 31 -11.42 -12.33 7.21
C LYS A 31 -12.20 -11.02 7.01
N SER A 32 -12.13 -10.10 7.95
CA SER A 32 -12.84 -8.81 7.89
C SER A 32 -12.00 -7.67 7.31
N HIS A 33 -10.71 -7.90 7.07
CA HIS A 33 -9.82 -6.91 6.49
C HIS A 33 -10.22 -6.62 5.03
N PRO A 34 -10.45 -5.36 4.62
CA PRO A 34 -10.88 -5.03 3.26
C PRO A 34 -9.91 -5.47 2.16
N GLY A 35 -8.60 -5.55 2.47
CA GLY A 35 -7.58 -6.07 1.56
C GLY A 35 -7.53 -7.60 1.47
N GLY A 36 -8.35 -8.31 2.25
CA GLY A 36 -8.44 -9.77 2.28
C GLY A 36 -7.08 -10.45 2.47
N ALA A 37 -6.84 -11.50 1.69
CA ALA A 37 -5.66 -12.36 1.78
C ALA A 37 -4.32 -11.65 1.45
N VAL A 38 -4.34 -10.46 0.82
CA VAL A 38 -3.11 -9.69 0.52
C VAL A 38 -2.31 -9.38 1.79
N LEU A 39 -3.00 -9.22 2.93
CA LEU A 39 -2.39 -9.01 4.24
C LEU A 39 -1.45 -10.18 4.65
N LEU A 40 -1.70 -11.40 4.17
CA LEU A 40 -0.86 -12.57 4.46
C LEU A 40 0.54 -12.48 3.82
N GLN A 41 0.72 -11.66 2.79
CA GLN A 41 2.00 -11.48 2.11
C GLN A 41 3.08 -10.90 3.04
N TYR A 42 2.68 -10.18 4.08
CA TYR A 42 3.57 -9.52 5.03
C TYR A 42 3.61 -10.23 6.39
N LYS A 43 3.22 -11.51 6.43
CA LYS A 43 3.39 -12.36 7.60
C LYS A 43 4.88 -12.37 8.01
N ASP A 44 5.12 -12.23 9.31
CA ASP A 44 6.44 -12.25 9.95
C ASP A 44 7.44 -11.21 9.39
N ALA A 45 6.94 -10.15 8.74
CA ALA A 45 7.74 -9.10 8.11
C ALA A 45 7.42 -7.69 8.63
N ASP A 46 8.28 -6.72 8.30
CA ASP A 46 7.99 -5.30 8.51
C ASP A 46 7.04 -4.78 7.43
N ALA A 47 5.80 -4.52 7.83
CA ALA A 47 4.73 -4.03 6.99
C ALA A 47 4.51 -2.52 7.14
N THR A 48 5.38 -1.79 7.85
CA THR A 48 5.18 -0.36 8.19
C THR A 48 4.88 0.49 6.95
N GLN A 49 5.73 0.40 5.92
CA GLN A 49 5.59 1.22 4.72
C GLN A 49 4.33 0.86 3.92
N ILE A 50 4.05 -0.43 3.83
CA ILE A 50 2.92 -0.96 3.08
C ILE A 50 1.61 -0.57 3.74
N PHE A 51 1.54 -0.63 5.07
CA PHE A 51 0.40 -0.13 5.81
C PHE A 51 0.14 1.34 5.48
N HIS A 52 1.16 2.21 5.57
CA HIS A 52 1.00 3.63 5.30
C HIS A 52 0.63 3.93 3.84
N ALA A 53 1.19 3.19 2.88
CA ALA A 53 0.91 3.37 1.46
C ALA A 53 -0.55 3.02 1.11
N PHE A 54 -1.07 1.89 1.62
CA PHE A 54 -2.44 1.45 1.30
C PHE A 54 -3.52 2.10 2.16
N HIS A 55 -3.16 2.71 3.30
CA HIS A 55 -4.11 3.29 4.24
C HIS A 55 -3.98 4.81 4.39
N GLU A 56 -3.24 5.48 3.50
CA GLU A 56 -3.07 6.93 3.52
C GLU A 56 -4.44 7.63 3.52
N GLY A 57 -4.63 8.58 4.45
CA GLY A 57 -5.89 9.31 4.63
C GLY A 57 -7.03 8.53 5.31
N SER A 58 -6.88 7.23 5.59
CA SER A 58 -7.94 6.43 6.24
C SER A 58 -7.93 6.53 7.76
N GLY A 59 -8.66 7.51 8.31
CA GLY A 59 -8.78 7.67 9.78
C GLY A 59 -9.32 6.44 10.52
N ARG A 60 -10.06 5.53 9.86
CA ARG A 60 -10.53 4.27 10.44
C ARG A 60 -9.40 3.26 10.60
N ALA A 61 -8.55 3.11 9.59
CA ALA A 61 -7.41 2.19 9.64
C ALA A 61 -6.40 2.61 10.71
N TYR A 62 -6.06 3.90 10.80
CA TYR A 62 -5.17 4.40 11.86
C TYR A 62 -5.75 4.26 13.27
N LYS A 63 -7.08 4.35 13.43
CA LYS A 63 -7.73 4.06 14.72
C LYS A 63 -7.61 2.58 15.09
N GLN A 64 -7.84 1.68 14.12
CA GLN A 64 -7.68 0.24 14.34
C GLN A 64 -6.23 -0.13 14.66
N LEU A 65 -5.25 0.46 13.96
CA LEU A 65 -3.83 0.27 14.26
C LEU A 65 -3.51 0.66 15.71
N LYS A 66 -3.99 1.83 16.18
CA LYS A 66 -3.78 2.24 17.58
C LYS A 66 -4.37 1.26 18.60
N LEU A 67 -5.53 0.65 18.30
CA LEU A 67 -6.13 -0.37 19.17
C LEU A 67 -5.27 -1.64 19.21
N LEU A 68 -4.79 -2.09 18.06
CA LEU A 68 -3.91 -3.26 17.96
C LEU A 68 -2.56 -3.01 18.66
N GLU A 69 -1.97 -1.82 18.49
CA GLU A 69 -0.74 -1.44 19.19
C GLU A 69 -0.93 -1.36 20.71
N ALA A 70 -2.08 -0.89 21.19
CA ALA A 70 -2.39 -0.86 22.61
C ALA A 70 -2.53 -2.28 23.19
N ASN A 71 -3.15 -3.19 22.45
CA ASN A 71 -3.28 -4.59 22.83
C ASN A 71 -1.93 -5.34 22.76
N ALA A 72 -1.06 -4.99 21.81
CA ALA A 72 0.31 -5.52 21.74
C ALA A 72 1.17 -5.06 22.93
N ALA A 73 1.04 -3.80 23.36
CA ALA A 73 1.74 -3.30 24.55
C ALA A 73 1.29 -4.04 25.83
N SER A 74 0.02 -4.46 25.93
CA SER A 74 -0.43 -5.32 27.04
C SER A 74 0.11 -6.75 26.96
N PHE A 75 0.51 -7.21 25.77
CA PHE A 75 1.09 -8.53 25.57
C PHE A 75 2.58 -8.57 25.98
N GLU A 76 3.37 -7.54 25.65
CA GLU A 76 4.79 -7.46 26.06
C GLU A 76 4.97 -7.39 27.59
N VAL A 77 4.05 -6.74 28.31
CA VAL A 77 4.07 -6.69 29.78
C VAL A 77 3.77 -8.05 30.40
N ASN A 78 2.97 -8.90 29.75
CA ASN A 78 2.61 -10.24 30.23
C ASN A 78 3.66 -11.30 29.83
N ALA A 79 4.37 -11.12 28.72
CA ALA A 79 5.41 -12.02 28.22
C ALA A 79 6.67 -12.06 29.10
N ASN A 80 6.96 -10.99 29.86
CA ASN A 80 8.06 -10.99 30.85
C ASN A 80 7.83 -11.94 32.05
N SER A 81 6.70 -12.65 32.11
CA SER A 81 6.40 -13.65 33.15
C SER A 81 6.53 -15.11 32.70
N ARG A 82 6.79 -15.37 31.41
CA ARG A 82 6.96 -16.74 30.89
C ARG A 82 8.01 -16.80 29.78
N GLU A 83 9.25 -17.00 30.21
CA GLU A 83 10.37 -17.30 29.32
C GLU A 83 10.34 -18.76 28.86
N THR A 84 10.78 -18.97 27.62
CA THR A 84 11.28 -20.23 27.03
C THR A 84 10.24 -21.26 26.59
N THR A 85 9.96 -21.29 25.28
CA THR A 85 9.83 -22.57 24.54
C THR A 85 10.28 -22.41 23.10
N THR A 86 11.50 -22.88 22.86
CA THR A 86 12.02 -23.37 21.59
C THR A 86 11.17 -24.54 21.10
N THR A 87 10.60 -24.51 19.89
CA THR A 87 10.28 -25.73 19.10
C THR A 87 9.90 -25.29 17.67
N THR A 88 10.83 -25.47 16.72
CA THR A 88 10.89 -26.56 15.72
C THR A 88 10.00 -26.32 14.51
N ALA A 89 10.69 -26.13 13.39
CA ALA A 89 10.18 -26.36 12.05
C ALA A 89 9.55 -27.74 11.98
N GLU A 90 8.24 -27.80 11.70
CA GLU A 90 7.52 -28.95 11.12
C GLU A 90 6.02 -28.62 11.20
N GLU A 91 5.52 -27.84 10.25
CA GLU A 91 4.14 -27.93 9.72
C GLU A 91 3.98 -26.87 8.62
N SER A 92 4.59 -27.15 7.46
CA SER A 92 4.26 -26.45 6.23
C SER A 92 2.98 -27.07 5.65
N GLU A 93 1.83 -26.49 5.99
CA GLU A 93 0.62 -26.71 5.20
C GLU A 93 0.91 -26.26 3.76
N LYS A 94 0.61 -27.13 2.79
CA LYS A 94 0.88 -26.99 1.35
C LYS A 94 0.46 -25.60 0.84
N PHE A 95 1.43 -24.70 0.83
CA PHE A 95 1.39 -23.46 0.09
C PHE A 95 1.76 -23.80 -1.35
N ASP A 96 0.83 -23.57 -2.28
CA ASP A 96 1.06 -23.80 -3.71
C ASP A 96 2.04 -22.75 -4.22
N ALA A 97 3.33 -23.10 -4.18
CA ALA A 97 4.45 -22.25 -4.60
C ALA A 97 4.32 -21.74 -6.05
N ASN A 98 3.44 -22.35 -6.86
CA ASN A 98 3.15 -21.89 -8.22
C ASN A 98 2.26 -20.64 -8.31
N TYR A 99 1.67 -20.16 -7.20
CA TYR A 99 0.90 -18.90 -7.21
C TYR A 99 1.78 -17.66 -6.94
N VAL A 100 3.02 -17.85 -6.47
CA VAL A 100 3.97 -16.76 -6.27
C VAL A 100 4.66 -16.46 -7.59
N MET A 101 4.20 -15.42 -8.27
CA MET A 101 4.87 -14.89 -9.45
C MET A 101 6.26 -14.38 -9.03
N ALA A 102 7.29 -15.15 -9.39
CA ALA A 102 8.73 -15.00 -9.12
C ALA A 102 9.21 -15.66 -7.82
N GLU A 103 10.01 -16.73 -7.96
CA GLU A 103 10.94 -17.18 -6.92
C GLU A 103 11.81 -15.98 -6.51
N TYR A 104 11.58 -15.47 -5.30
CA TYR A 104 12.28 -14.30 -4.78
C TYR A 104 13.69 -14.70 -4.32
N ASN A 105 14.58 -14.94 -5.28
CA ASN A 105 15.97 -15.37 -5.04
C ASN A 105 16.92 -14.21 -4.71
N MET A 106 16.42 -13.20 -3.99
CA MET A 106 17.19 -12.01 -3.66
C MET A 106 17.87 -12.17 -2.29
N SER A 107 19.14 -11.81 -2.18
CA SER A 107 19.83 -11.83 -0.89
C SER A 107 19.25 -10.76 0.05
N LEU A 108 19.21 -11.06 1.35
CA LEU A 108 18.69 -10.15 2.39
C LEU A 108 19.34 -8.76 2.33
N GLU A 109 20.64 -8.70 2.02
CA GLU A 109 21.37 -7.43 1.89
C GLU A 109 20.93 -6.62 0.67
N LYS A 110 20.64 -7.30 -0.45
CA LYS A 110 20.14 -6.66 -1.67
C LYS A 110 18.71 -6.14 -1.48
N GLU A 111 17.88 -6.85 -0.73
CA GLU A 111 16.54 -6.38 -0.36
C GLU A 111 16.61 -5.10 0.47
N LYS A 112 17.41 -5.07 1.54
CA LYS A 112 17.62 -3.87 2.37
C LYS A 112 18.11 -2.69 1.55
N GLN A 113 19.04 -2.92 0.62
CA GLN A 113 19.56 -1.89 -0.26
C GLN A 113 18.47 -1.30 -1.16
N ILE A 114 17.65 -2.16 -1.78
CA ILE A 114 16.53 -1.72 -2.62
C ILE A 114 15.54 -0.89 -1.81
N VAL A 115 15.17 -1.34 -0.61
CA VAL A 115 14.25 -0.60 0.27
C VAL A 115 14.83 0.78 0.61
N LEU A 116 16.12 0.87 0.92
CA LEU A 116 16.79 2.14 1.21
C LEU A 116 16.78 3.08 -0.01
N GLU A 117 17.07 2.57 -1.20
CA GLU A 117 17.06 3.34 -2.44
C GLU A 117 15.67 3.87 -2.78
N PHE A 118 14.63 3.06 -2.59
CA PHE A 118 13.24 3.50 -2.75
C PHE A 118 12.87 4.60 -1.75
N GLU A 119 13.30 4.50 -0.50
CA GLU A 119 13.05 5.54 0.49
C GLU A 119 13.76 6.85 0.11
N GLN A 120 15.03 6.78 -0.33
CA GLN A 120 15.75 7.96 -0.82
C GLN A 120 15.06 8.60 -2.02
N LEU A 121 14.61 7.80 -2.99
CA LEU A 121 13.87 8.27 -4.15
C LEU A 121 12.56 8.96 -3.73
N ARG A 122 11.82 8.37 -2.79
CA ARG A 122 10.59 8.94 -2.26
C ARG A 122 10.85 10.30 -1.61
N GLN A 123 11.86 10.41 -0.75
CA GLN A 123 12.24 11.68 -0.12
C GLN A 123 12.62 12.73 -1.16
N LYS A 124 13.32 12.34 -2.24
CA LYS A 124 13.62 13.24 -3.37
C LYS A 124 12.37 13.74 -4.08
N ILE A 125 11.40 12.86 -4.37
CA ILE A 125 10.14 13.26 -5.03
C ILE A 125 9.34 14.23 -4.13
N TYR A 126 9.32 14.01 -2.81
CA TYR A 126 8.69 14.93 -1.87
C TYR A 126 9.43 16.28 -1.79
N SER A 127 10.77 16.28 -1.76
CA SER A 127 11.55 17.51 -1.69
C SER A 127 11.43 18.35 -2.96
N GLU A 128 11.29 17.71 -4.12
CA GLU A 128 10.99 18.36 -5.40
C GLU A 128 9.52 18.83 -5.50
N GLY A 129 8.67 18.46 -4.54
CA GLY A 129 7.27 18.86 -4.48
C GLY A 129 6.41 18.25 -5.60
N LEU A 130 6.88 17.15 -6.22
CA LEU A 130 6.14 16.43 -7.27
C LEU A 130 4.88 15.74 -6.75
N MET A 131 4.83 15.43 -5.45
CA MET A 131 3.64 14.90 -4.78
C MET A 131 2.60 15.97 -4.42
N ARG A 132 2.90 17.27 -4.61
CA ARG A 132 1.98 18.35 -4.27
C ARG A 132 1.21 18.80 -5.51
N PRO A 133 -0.13 18.87 -5.46
CA PRO A 133 -0.90 19.40 -6.57
C PRO A 133 -0.54 20.87 -6.81
N ARG A 134 -0.45 21.27 -8.08
CA ARG A 134 -0.26 22.66 -8.50
C ARG A 134 -1.55 23.15 -9.16
N PRO A 135 -2.49 23.78 -8.43
CA PRO A 135 -3.80 24.18 -8.98
C PRO A 135 -3.71 25.00 -10.27
N LEU A 136 -2.74 25.92 -10.33
CA LEU A 136 -2.49 26.76 -11.50
C LEU A 136 -2.15 25.95 -12.76
N PHE A 137 -1.46 24.82 -12.62
CA PHE A 137 -1.18 23.93 -13.75
C PHE A 137 -2.47 23.42 -14.37
N TYR A 138 -3.42 22.97 -13.54
CA TYR A 138 -4.71 22.45 -14.00
C TYR A 138 -5.59 23.53 -14.61
N VAL A 139 -5.66 24.72 -13.97
CA VAL A 139 -6.41 25.86 -14.52
C VAL A 139 -5.86 26.25 -15.89
N ARG A 140 -4.52 26.39 -16.00
CA ARG A 140 -3.87 26.69 -17.28
C ARG A 140 -4.20 25.63 -18.33
N LYS A 141 -4.17 24.34 -17.97
CA LYS A 141 -4.49 23.25 -18.90
C LYS A 141 -5.93 23.29 -19.40
N VAL A 142 -6.88 23.59 -18.52
CA VAL A 142 -8.29 23.77 -18.90
C VAL A 142 -8.44 24.96 -19.85
N VAL A 143 -7.81 26.10 -19.55
CA VAL A 143 -7.84 27.29 -20.41
C VAL A 143 -7.19 27.04 -21.77
N GLU A 144 -6.05 26.35 -21.81
CA GLU A 144 -5.36 25.95 -23.04
C GLU A 144 -6.29 25.10 -23.94
N LEU A 145 -7.00 24.13 -23.36
CA LEU A 145 -7.94 23.27 -24.08
C LEU A 145 -9.10 24.06 -24.69
N PHE A 146 -9.77 24.89 -23.88
CA PHE A 146 -10.89 25.71 -24.36
C PHE A 146 -10.44 26.73 -25.43
N THR A 147 -9.24 27.27 -25.29
CA THR A 147 -8.67 28.21 -26.27
C THR A 147 -8.40 27.50 -27.61
N LEU A 148 -7.79 26.31 -27.60
CA LEU A 148 -7.57 25.51 -28.80
C LEU A 148 -8.88 25.12 -29.48
N LEU A 149 -9.87 24.71 -28.70
CA LEU A 149 -11.20 24.36 -29.22
C LEU A 149 -11.91 25.56 -29.85
N ALA A 150 -11.92 26.71 -29.17
CA ALA A 150 -12.50 27.94 -29.71
C ALA A 150 -11.78 28.39 -30.99
N PHE A 151 -10.45 28.25 -31.04
CA PHE A 151 -9.65 28.58 -32.20
C PHE A 151 -9.95 27.67 -33.39
N ALA A 152 -10.13 26.36 -33.17
CA ALA A 152 -10.58 25.43 -34.22
C ALA A 152 -11.94 25.84 -34.79
N PHE A 153 -12.93 26.15 -33.94
CA PHE A 153 -14.24 26.63 -34.39
C PHE A 153 -14.17 27.95 -35.16
N TRP A 154 -13.33 28.88 -34.72
CA TRP A 154 -13.12 30.15 -35.42
C TRP A 154 -12.51 29.93 -36.82
N LEU A 155 -11.52 29.05 -36.95
CA LEU A 155 -10.94 28.68 -38.25
C LEU A 155 -11.96 27.99 -39.16
N GLN A 156 -12.82 27.13 -38.58
CA GLN A 156 -13.94 26.50 -39.30
C GLN A 156 -14.90 27.56 -39.86
N PHE A 157 -15.24 28.57 -39.05
CA PHE A 157 -16.12 29.66 -39.46
C PHE A 157 -15.53 30.45 -40.64
N MET A 158 -14.21 30.71 -40.59
CA MET A 158 -13.45 31.35 -41.67
C MET A 158 -13.19 30.45 -42.88
N GLN A 159 -13.81 29.27 -42.96
CA GLN A 159 -13.70 28.29 -44.05
C GLN A 159 -12.32 27.64 -44.22
N PHE A 160 -11.44 27.75 -43.22
CA PHE A 160 -10.12 27.09 -43.20
C PHE A 160 -10.23 25.65 -42.68
N TYR A 161 -10.91 24.79 -43.45
CA TYR A 161 -11.29 23.44 -43.02
C TYR A 161 -10.12 22.52 -42.65
N LEU A 162 -9.06 22.49 -43.47
CA LEU A 162 -7.91 21.61 -43.20
C LEU A 162 -7.14 22.04 -41.95
N ILE A 163 -6.96 23.34 -41.76
CA ILE A 163 -6.25 23.89 -40.60
C ILE A 163 -7.10 23.71 -39.34
N SER A 164 -8.40 23.98 -39.42
CA SER A 164 -9.38 23.71 -38.37
C SER A 164 -9.32 22.25 -37.90
N ALA A 165 -9.35 21.29 -38.83
CA ALA A 165 -9.27 19.86 -38.52
C ALA A 165 -7.96 19.48 -37.82
N ALA A 166 -6.82 20.03 -38.27
CA ALA A 166 -5.53 19.80 -37.63
C ALA A 166 -5.46 20.34 -36.19
N ILE A 167 -5.97 21.57 -35.96
CA ILE A 167 -6.03 22.16 -34.62
C ILE A 167 -7.00 21.37 -33.72
N LEU A 168 -8.13 20.90 -34.26
CA LEU A 168 -9.07 20.08 -33.51
C LEU A 168 -8.45 18.73 -33.12
N ALA A 169 -7.67 18.11 -34.00
CA ALA A 169 -6.92 16.89 -33.68
C ALA A 169 -5.86 17.12 -32.58
N LEU A 170 -5.16 18.26 -32.62
CA LEU A 170 -4.24 18.66 -31.55
C LEU A 170 -4.97 18.88 -30.21
N CYS A 171 -6.14 19.51 -30.24
CA CYS A 171 -6.98 19.66 -29.06
C CYS A 171 -7.38 18.29 -28.48
N TRP A 172 -7.74 17.33 -29.33
CA TRP A 172 -8.08 15.97 -28.91
C TRP A 172 -6.88 15.25 -28.28
N GLN A 173 -5.69 15.34 -28.89
CA GLN A 173 -4.46 14.74 -28.33
C GLN A 173 -4.15 15.27 -26.91
N GLN A 174 -4.41 16.55 -26.65
CA GLN A 174 -4.15 17.16 -25.34
C GLN A 174 -5.20 16.79 -24.27
N SER A 175 -6.35 16.22 -24.65
CA SER A 175 -7.41 15.79 -23.71
C SER A 175 -7.12 14.48 -22.97
N GLY A 176 -5.98 13.83 -23.26
CA GLY A 176 -5.61 12.55 -22.66
C GLY A 176 -6.14 11.38 -23.46
N TRP A 177 -5.26 10.77 -24.24
CA TRP A 177 -5.41 9.41 -24.78
C TRP A 177 -4.24 8.58 -24.26
#